data_AF-A0AAW4BHX6-F1
#
_entry.id   AF-A0AAW4BHX6-F1
#
_cell.length_a   1.000
_cell.length_b   1.000
_cell.length_c   1.000
_cell.angle_alpha   90.00
_cell.angle_beta   90.00
_cell.angle_gamma   90.00
#
_symmetry.space_group_name_H-M   'P 1'
#
loop_
_entity.id
_entity.type
_entity.pdbx_description
1 polymer ?
#
loop_
_entity_poly.entity_id
_entity_poly.type
_entity_poly.pdbx_seq_one_letter_code
_entity_poly.pdbx_strand_id
1 'polypeptide(L)'
;HLVQYTGLLGLKLTCPLALKSMLEDYFESEFEVERSGLEYLPLTECSLTQIGQAGNNHQLGMGALVGMSTPMTGQKLNIKMCPQDYQHYLKIRSDKEMVLALDHMVRSYMGVNSKYALYMKVNSQYLPRVKLSSSHQKALRIGQSAWMSHQSDRQQFVEMPLTKS
;
A
#
# COMPACT_ATOMS: atom_id res chain seq x y z
N HIS A 1 26.35 0.23 -1.87
CA HIS A 1 25.76 -0.61 -0.81
C HIS A 1 24.78 -1.69 -1.30
N LEU A 2 24.22 -1.62 -2.52
CA LEU A 2 23.24 -2.61 -3.01
C LEU A 2 23.78 -4.05 -3.24
N VAL A 3 25.11 -4.23 -3.30
CA VAL A 3 25.76 -5.51 -3.66
C VAL A 3 25.43 -6.63 -2.65
N GLN A 4 25.28 -6.29 -1.37
CA GLN A 4 25.03 -7.26 -0.30
C GLN A 4 23.66 -7.95 -0.43
N TYR A 5 22.70 -7.32 -1.11
CA TYR A 5 21.34 -7.83 -1.29
C TYR A 5 21.13 -8.58 -2.62
N THR A 6 22.14 -8.65 -3.48
CA THR A 6 22.04 -9.28 -4.80
C THR A 6 21.66 -10.76 -4.74
N GLY A 7 22.12 -11.49 -3.72
CA GLY A 7 21.73 -12.88 -3.49
C GLY A 7 20.26 -13.03 -3.09
N LEU A 8 19.72 -12.12 -2.27
CA LEU A 8 18.32 -12.12 -1.86
C LEU A 8 17.40 -11.69 -3.01
N LEU A 9 17.81 -10.71 -3.81
CA LEU A 9 17.11 -10.30 -5.03
C LEU A 9 17.10 -11.40 -6.10
N GLY A 10 18.16 -12.23 -6.15
CA GLY A 10 18.27 -13.35 -7.08
C GLY A 10 17.41 -14.56 -6.69
N LEU A 11 17.04 -14.71 -5.42
CA LEU A 11 16.15 -15.76 -4.94
C LEU A 11 14.70 -15.34 -5.19
N LYS A 12 14.00 -16.01 -6.12
CA LYS A 12 12.56 -15.79 -6.43
C LYS A 12 11.60 -16.11 -5.27
N LEU A 13 12.09 -16.37 -4.06
CA LEU A 13 11.29 -16.58 -2.86
C LEU A 13 10.95 -15.20 -2.28
N THR A 14 9.87 -14.59 -2.76
CA THR A 14 9.37 -13.30 -2.25
C THR A 14 8.82 -13.46 -0.82
N CYS A 15 9.72 -13.35 0.16
CA CYS A 15 9.37 -13.36 1.58
C CYS A 15 9.14 -11.93 2.08
N PRO A 16 7.96 -11.61 2.65
CA PRO A 16 7.67 -10.29 3.21
C PRO A 16 8.61 -9.89 4.36
N LEU A 17 9.06 -10.87 5.16
CA LEU A 17 9.96 -10.62 6.29
C LEU A 17 11.36 -10.20 5.81
N ALA A 18 11.88 -10.85 4.77
CA ALA A 18 13.17 -10.48 4.19
C ALA A 18 13.11 -9.09 3.51
N LEU A 19 11.97 -8.78 2.86
CA LEU A 19 11.73 -7.43 2.33
C LEU A 19 11.75 -6.39 3.46
N LYS A 20 11.04 -6.66 4.57
CA LYS A 20 11.07 -5.79 5.75
C LYS A 20 12.50 -5.54 6.22
N SER A 21 13.26 -6.58 6.52
CA SER A 21 14.63 -6.44 7.03
C SER A 21 15.56 -5.69 6.08
N MET A 22 15.43 -5.92 4.76
CA MET A 22 16.21 -5.18 3.75
C MET A 22 15.88 -3.69 3.74
N LEU A 23 14.59 -3.34 3.81
CA LEU A 23 14.15 -1.95 3.82
C LEU A 23 14.57 -1.23 5.10
N GLU A 24 14.46 -1.89 6.25
CA GLU A 24 14.86 -1.34 7.55
C GLU A 24 16.36 -1.06 7.61
N ASP A 25 17.19 -1.97 7.08
CA ASP A 25 18.64 -1.78 7.02
C ASP A 25 19.04 -0.65 6.07
N TYR A 26 18.44 -0.57 4.88
CA TYR A 26 18.84 0.42 3.88
C TYR A 26 18.38 1.85 4.19
N PHE A 27 17.15 2.01 4.71
CA PHE A 27 16.56 3.32 4.97
C PHE A 27 16.67 3.74 6.44
N GLU A 28 17.29 2.93 7.30
CA GLU A 28 17.49 3.19 8.73
C GLU A 28 16.17 3.59 9.44
N SER A 29 15.07 2.99 9.01
CA SER A 29 13.70 3.35 9.40
C SER A 29 12.87 2.11 9.63
N GLU A 30 11.85 2.19 10.49
CA GLU A 30 10.98 1.05 10.76
C GLU A 30 9.98 0.82 9.61
N PHE A 31 9.77 -0.44 9.25
CA PHE A 31 8.82 -0.84 8.22
C PHE A 31 7.83 -1.90 8.70
N GLU A 32 6.58 -1.78 8.27
CA GLU A 32 5.57 -2.83 8.37
C GLU A 32 5.24 -3.33 6.95
N VAL A 33 5.40 -4.64 6.73
CA VAL A 33 5.09 -5.28 5.44
C VAL A 33 3.99 -6.30 5.68
N GLU A 34 2.79 -6.01 5.19
CA GLU A 34 1.60 -6.83 5.41
C GLU A 34 0.95 -7.20 4.08
N ARG A 35 0.28 -8.35 4.03
CA ARG A 35 -0.59 -8.69 2.90
C ARG A 35 -1.89 -7.88 3.01
N SER A 36 -2.40 -7.41 1.88
CA SER A 36 -3.67 -6.68 1.87
C SER A 36 -4.80 -7.54 2.43
N GLY A 37 -5.74 -6.87 3.07
CA GLY A 37 -7.00 -7.49 3.52
C GLY A 37 -7.90 -7.88 2.35
N LEU A 38 -9.18 -8.01 2.65
CA LEU A 38 -10.21 -8.32 1.67
C LEU A 38 -10.45 -7.12 0.74
N GLU A 39 -10.21 -7.32 -0.55
CA GLU A 39 -10.46 -6.34 -1.60
C GLU A 39 -11.45 -6.90 -2.61
N TYR A 40 -12.33 -6.04 -3.12
CA TYR A 40 -13.27 -6.42 -4.17
C TYR A 40 -12.65 -6.10 -5.53
N LEU A 41 -12.38 -7.14 -6.32
CA LEU A 41 -11.87 -7.00 -7.68
C LEU A 41 -13.00 -7.14 -8.69
N PRO A 42 -13.08 -6.25 -9.69
CA PRO A 42 -14.08 -6.37 -10.75
C PRO A 42 -13.81 -7.63 -11.58
N LEU A 43 -14.88 -8.35 -11.90
CA LEU A 43 -14.82 -9.48 -12.81
C LEU A 43 -14.71 -8.99 -14.24
N THR A 44 -13.95 -9.72 -15.06
CA THR A 44 -13.95 -9.52 -16.51
C THR A 44 -15.28 -9.99 -17.08
N GLU A 45 -15.72 -9.41 -18.20
CA GLU A 45 -17.00 -9.76 -18.83
C GLU A 45 -17.11 -11.27 -19.14
N CYS A 46 -16.01 -11.91 -19.56
CA CYS A 46 -15.96 -13.35 -19.80
C CYS A 46 -16.11 -14.21 -18.54
N SER A 47 -15.88 -13.63 -17.36
CA SER A 47 -15.99 -14.32 -16.07
C SER A 47 -17.38 -14.18 -15.43
N LEU A 48 -18.26 -13.35 -16.00
CA LEU A 48 -19.61 -13.16 -15.49
C LEU A 48 -20.46 -14.42 -15.73
N THR A 49 -21.26 -14.76 -14.73
CA THR A 49 -22.25 -15.84 -14.85
C THR A 49 -23.42 -15.36 -15.72
N GLN A 50 -23.71 -16.10 -16.78
CA GLN A 50 -24.84 -15.87 -17.66
C GLN A 50 -25.83 -17.02 -17.56
N ILE A 51 -27.11 -16.71 -17.66
CA ILE A 51 -28.17 -17.72 -17.72
C ILE A 51 -28.24 -18.25 -19.15
N GLY A 52 -27.88 -19.52 -19.36
CA GLY A 52 -27.87 -20.15 -20.67
C GLY A 52 -27.39 -21.60 -20.65
N GLN A 53 -27.49 -22.29 -21.81
CA GLN A 53 -27.08 -23.69 -21.95
C GLN A 53 -25.57 -23.89 -22.19
N ALA A 54 -24.82 -22.83 -22.47
CA ALA A 54 -23.39 -22.89 -22.78
C ALA A 54 -22.60 -21.83 -21.99
N GLY A 55 -21.37 -22.16 -21.60
CA GLY A 55 -20.44 -21.29 -20.84
C GLY A 55 -19.81 -22.02 -19.66
N ASN A 56 -18.63 -21.59 -19.21
CA ASN A 56 -17.89 -22.29 -18.15
C ASN A 56 -18.34 -21.91 -16.72
N ASN A 57 -19.05 -20.80 -16.54
CA ASN A 57 -19.40 -20.22 -15.23
C ASN A 57 -20.91 -20.32 -14.93
N HIS A 58 -21.55 -21.42 -15.32
CA HIS A 58 -23.01 -21.62 -15.21
C HIS A 58 -23.44 -22.64 -14.15
N GLN A 59 -22.48 -23.31 -13.49
CA GLN A 59 -22.75 -24.35 -12.49
C GLN A 59 -22.56 -23.80 -11.06
N LEU A 60 -23.63 -23.88 -10.27
CA LEU A 60 -23.60 -23.56 -8.85
C LEU A 60 -22.63 -24.49 -8.12
N GLY A 61 -21.81 -23.92 -7.22
CA GLY A 61 -20.80 -24.66 -6.44
C GLY A 61 -19.50 -24.96 -7.19
N MET A 62 -19.41 -24.68 -8.49
CA MET A 62 -18.19 -24.86 -9.29
C MET A 62 -17.62 -23.54 -9.80
N GLY A 63 -18.42 -22.74 -10.49
CA GLY A 63 -17.94 -21.52 -11.15
C GLY A 63 -18.96 -20.39 -11.27
N ALA A 64 -20.19 -20.59 -10.80
CA ALA A 64 -21.18 -19.52 -10.74
C ALA A 64 -20.77 -18.49 -9.67
N LEU A 65 -20.68 -17.23 -10.09
CA LEU A 65 -20.36 -16.07 -9.27
C LEU A 65 -21.52 -15.09 -9.32
N VAL A 66 -21.86 -14.52 -8.16
CA VAL A 66 -22.94 -13.53 -8.06
C VAL A 66 -22.35 -12.14 -7.98
N GLY A 67 -22.82 -11.24 -8.86
CA GLY A 67 -22.41 -9.83 -8.90
C GLY A 67 -21.30 -9.54 -9.91
N MET A 68 -20.78 -8.32 -9.86
CA MET A 68 -19.75 -7.81 -10.78
C MET A 68 -18.35 -7.78 -10.15
N SER A 69 -18.22 -8.12 -8.87
CA SER A 69 -16.95 -8.11 -8.15
C SER A 69 -16.80 -9.33 -7.25
N THR A 70 -15.55 -9.78 -7.07
CA THR A 70 -15.22 -10.91 -6.19
C THR A 70 -14.34 -10.46 -5.03
N PRO A 71 -14.61 -10.94 -3.81
CA PRO A 71 -13.72 -10.71 -2.68
C PRO A 71 -12.46 -11.55 -2.85
N MET A 72 -11.31 -10.90 -2.86
CA MET A 72 -10.01 -11.56 -2.86
C MET A 72 -9.16 -11.01 -1.72
N THR A 73 -8.33 -11.86 -1.10
CA THR A 73 -7.46 -11.47 0.02
C THR A 73 -6.00 -11.61 -0.39
N GLY A 74 -5.12 -10.74 0.13
CA GLY A 74 -3.67 -10.89 -0.05
C GLY A 74 -3.14 -10.70 -1.46
N GLN A 75 -3.91 -10.03 -2.34
CA GLN A 75 -3.54 -9.81 -3.73
C GLN A 75 -2.42 -8.77 -3.91
N LYS A 76 -2.18 -7.93 -2.90
CA LYS A 76 -1.09 -6.95 -2.91
C LYS A 76 -0.38 -6.90 -1.56
N LEU A 77 0.86 -6.43 -1.55
CA LEU A 77 1.57 -6.09 -0.31
C LEU A 77 1.38 -4.61 0.05
N ASN A 78 1.03 -4.36 1.29
CA ASN A 78 1.04 -3.02 1.88
C ASN A 78 2.35 -2.85 2.63
N ILE A 79 3.18 -1.92 2.17
CA ILE A 79 4.46 -1.60 2.77
C ILE A 79 4.33 -0.22 3.41
N LYS A 80 4.48 -0.15 4.73
CA LYS A 80 4.26 1.04 5.52
C LYS A 80 5.59 1.47 6.15
N MET A 81 6.01 2.69 5.88
CA MET A 81 7.16 3.31 6.54
C MET A 81 6.70 4.05 7.81
N CYS A 82 7.36 3.80 8.92
CA CYS A 82 7.01 4.35 10.24
C CYS A 82 8.05 5.43 10.64
N PRO A 83 7.71 6.73 10.63
CA PRO A 83 8.60 7.77 11.11
C PRO A 83 8.74 7.71 12.63
N GLN A 84 9.97 7.80 13.11
CA GLN A 84 10.29 7.81 14.53
C GLN A 84 9.79 9.09 15.23
N ASP A 85 9.95 10.25 14.57
CA ASP A 85 9.57 11.55 15.11
C ASP A 85 8.99 12.50 14.03
N TYR A 86 8.56 13.69 14.46
CA TYR A 86 7.98 14.70 13.57
C TYR A 86 8.97 15.23 12.51
N GLN A 87 10.25 15.38 12.85
CA GLN A 87 11.27 15.83 11.89
C GLN A 87 11.54 14.75 10.84
N HIS A 88 11.57 13.49 11.24
CA HIS A 88 11.71 12.36 10.35
C HIS A 88 10.50 12.27 9.39
N TYR A 89 9.28 12.45 9.92
CA TYR A 89 8.07 12.57 9.10
C TYR A 89 8.19 13.66 8.03
N LEU A 90 8.65 14.87 8.41
CA LEU A 90 8.82 15.98 7.47
C LEU A 90 9.86 15.66 6.39
N LYS A 91 10.99 15.05 6.78
CA LYS A 91 12.04 14.61 5.85
C LYS A 91 11.49 13.64 4.81
N ILE A 92 10.87 12.53 5.24
CA ILE A 92 10.28 11.52 4.35
C ILE A 92 9.27 12.16 3.39
N ARG A 93 8.40 13.05 3.91
CA ARG A 93 7.37 13.70 3.10
C ARG A 93 7.96 14.65 2.06
N SER A 94 9.09 15.29 2.34
CA SER A 94 9.76 16.23 1.45
C SER A 94 10.71 15.57 0.45
N ASP A 95 11.23 14.39 0.79
CA ASP A 95 12.25 13.68 0.02
C ASP A 95 11.64 12.76 -1.03
N LYS A 96 11.50 13.28 -2.25
CA LYS A 96 10.97 12.51 -3.39
C LYS A 96 11.95 11.44 -3.87
N GLU A 97 13.25 11.69 -3.75
CA GLU A 97 14.28 10.76 -4.22
C GLU A 97 14.30 9.51 -3.34
N MET A 98 14.12 9.67 -2.03
CA MET A 98 13.93 8.57 -1.10
C MET A 98 12.73 7.70 -1.48
N VAL A 99 11.57 8.32 -1.76
CA VAL A 99 10.35 7.59 -2.14
C VAL A 99 10.55 6.84 -3.47
N LEU A 100 11.26 7.43 -4.43
CA LEU A 100 11.61 6.77 -5.69
C LEU A 100 12.58 5.61 -5.46
N ALA A 101 13.60 5.77 -4.63
CA ALA A 101 14.54 4.71 -4.29
C ALA A 101 13.83 3.54 -3.61
N LEU A 102 12.88 3.81 -2.70
CA LEU A 102 12.04 2.81 -2.05
C LEU A 102 11.21 2.05 -3.09
N ASP A 103 10.53 2.77 -3.98
CA ASP A 103 9.73 2.19 -5.06
C ASP A 103 10.58 1.27 -5.96
N HIS A 104 11.75 1.74 -6.40
CA HIS A 104 12.67 0.93 -7.21
C HIS A 104 13.18 -0.32 -6.50
N MET A 105 13.54 -0.21 -5.23
CA MET A 105 14.02 -1.33 -4.43
C MET A 105 12.94 -2.41 -4.26
N VAL A 106 11.71 -1.99 -3.95
CA VAL A 106 10.57 -2.91 -3.83
C VAL A 106 10.24 -3.56 -5.16
N ARG A 107 10.21 -2.82 -6.29
CA ARG A 107 9.99 -3.40 -7.63
C ARG A 107 11.05 -4.43 -7.98
N SER A 108 12.31 -4.13 -7.67
CA SER A 108 13.42 -5.03 -7.95
C SER A 108 13.29 -6.36 -7.19
N TYR A 109 12.91 -6.29 -5.92
CA TYR A 109 12.72 -7.48 -5.07
C TYR A 109 11.47 -8.29 -5.43
N MET A 110 10.35 -7.63 -5.69
CA MET A 110 9.07 -8.28 -5.95
C MET A 110 8.92 -8.79 -7.39
N GLY A 111 9.69 -8.23 -8.33
CA GLY A 111 9.55 -8.51 -9.76
C GLY A 111 8.29 -7.89 -10.38
N VAL A 112 8.02 -8.24 -11.64
CA VAL A 112 7.00 -7.57 -12.48
C VAL A 112 5.56 -7.98 -12.14
N ASN A 113 5.36 -9.16 -11.55
CA ASN A 113 4.02 -9.76 -11.41
C ASN A 113 3.33 -9.46 -10.08
N SER A 114 4.02 -8.89 -9.10
CA SER A 114 3.47 -8.68 -7.76
C SER A 114 3.03 -7.24 -7.54
N LYS A 115 1.77 -7.06 -7.12
CA LYS A 115 1.22 -5.76 -6.77
C LYS A 115 1.66 -5.37 -5.37
N TYR A 116 2.01 -4.10 -5.17
CA TYR A 116 2.26 -3.53 -3.86
C TYR A 116 1.79 -2.07 -3.80
N ALA A 117 1.62 -1.56 -2.59
CA ALA A 117 1.28 -0.18 -2.31
C ALA A 117 2.18 0.35 -1.17
N LEU A 118 2.71 1.57 -1.36
CA LEU A 118 3.59 2.23 -0.39
C LEU A 118 2.79 3.25 0.42
N TYR A 119 2.88 3.11 1.74
CA TYR A 119 2.24 3.97 2.71
C TYR A 119 3.25 4.48 3.73
N MET A 120 2.87 5.52 4.45
CA MET A 120 3.53 6.03 5.62
C MET A 120 2.53 5.94 6.79
N LYS A 121 2.90 5.26 7.86
CA LYS A 121 2.08 5.10 9.06
C LYS A 121 2.51 6.13 10.08
N VAL A 122 1.76 7.23 10.19
CA VAL A 122 2.16 8.41 10.98
C VAL A 122 1.30 8.52 12.23
N ASN A 123 1.88 8.95 13.34
CA ASN A 123 1.12 9.36 14.51
C ASN A 123 0.21 10.56 14.14
N SER A 124 -1.08 10.48 14.47
CA SER A 124 -2.07 11.52 14.20
C SER A 124 -1.69 12.89 14.77
N GLN A 125 -0.90 12.94 15.83
CA GLN A 125 -0.39 14.17 16.44
C GLN A 125 0.55 14.97 15.52
N TYR A 126 1.19 14.31 14.54
CA TYR A 126 2.08 14.95 13.57
C TYR A 126 1.31 15.63 12.43
N LEU A 127 0.03 15.30 12.26
CA LEU A 127 -0.76 15.80 11.13
C LEU A 127 -1.35 17.17 11.45
N PRO A 128 -1.26 18.13 10.50
CA PRO A 128 -1.92 19.41 10.67
C PRO A 128 -3.44 19.19 10.70
N ARG A 129 -4.13 19.91 11.59
CA ARG A 129 -5.59 19.92 11.62
C ARG A 129 -6.12 20.39 10.26
N VAL A 130 -7.13 19.71 9.75
CA VAL A 130 -7.80 20.09 8.49
C VAL A 130 -8.28 21.53 8.62
N LYS A 131 -7.77 22.40 7.75
CA LYS A 131 -8.23 23.78 7.58
C LYS A 131 -8.76 23.93 6.16
N LEU A 132 -9.95 24.48 6.02
CA LEU A 132 -10.48 24.87 4.72
C LEU A 132 -9.62 26.04 4.20
N SER A 133 -9.06 25.87 3.00
CA SER A 133 -8.32 26.92 2.32
C SER A 133 -8.92 27.12 0.93
N SER A 134 -9.08 28.37 0.53
CA SER A 134 -9.51 28.75 -0.82
C SER A 134 -8.42 28.55 -1.88
N SER A 135 -7.17 28.31 -1.46
CA SER A 135 -6.04 28.12 -2.36
C SER A 135 -5.79 26.63 -2.65
N HIS A 136 -5.90 26.23 -3.91
CA HIS A 136 -5.68 24.86 -4.37
C HIS A 136 -4.28 24.31 -4.08
N GLN A 137 -3.27 25.18 -3.92
CA GLN A 137 -1.90 24.79 -3.57
C GLN A 137 -1.71 24.48 -2.08
N LYS A 138 -2.55 25.06 -1.21
CA LYS A 138 -2.56 24.82 0.24
C LYS A 138 -3.73 23.93 0.69
N ALA A 139 -4.58 23.51 -0.25
CA ALA A 139 -5.72 22.66 0.02
C ALA A 139 -5.24 21.25 0.38
N LEU A 140 -5.70 20.78 1.54
CA LEU A 140 -5.44 19.42 2.00
C LEU A 140 -6.30 18.45 1.18
N ARG A 141 -5.67 17.44 0.56
CA ARG A 141 -6.38 16.46 -0.26
C ARG A 141 -7.05 15.41 0.62
N ILE A 142 -8.37 15.33 0.54
CA ILE A 142 -9.18 14.31 1.22
C ILE A 142 -8.76 12.93 0.71
N GLY A 143 -8.55 11.99 1.63
CA GLY A 143 -8.05 10.64 1.31
C GLY A 143 -6.53 10.49 1.14
N GLN A 144 -5.77 11.59 1.16
CA GLN A 144 -4.29 11.53 1.11
C GLN A 144 -3.62 12.14 2.35
N SER A 145 -4.18 13.23 2.87
CA SER A 145 -3.55 13.99 3.96
C SER A 145 -4.52 14.67 4.92
N ALA A 146 -5.83 14.55 4.66
CA ALA A 146 -6.85 15.12 5.52
C ALA A 146 -7.07 14.25 6.76
N TRP A 147 -6.75 14.81 7.93
CA TRP A 147 -7.03 14.20 9.22
C TRP A 147 -7.98 15.09 10.03
N MET A 148 -9.18 14.59 10.29
CA MET A 148 -10.17 15.24 11.15
C MET A 148 -10.02 14.67 12.57
N SER A 149 -9.58 15.48 13.52
CA SER A 149 -9.42 15.04 14.91
C SER A 149 -10.78 14.75 15.54
N HIS A 150 -10.95 13.57 16.13
CA HIS A 150 -11.98 13.31 17.13
C HIS A 150 -11.45 13.77 18.50
N GLN A 151 -12.30 14.27 19.41
CA GLN A 151 -11.94 14.80 20.75
C GLN A 151 -11.36 13.75 21.73
N SER A 152 -10.91 12.61 21.24
CA SER A 152 -10.34 11.53 22.03
C SER A 152 -8.81 11.65 22.04
N ASP A 153 -8.21 11.82 23.21
CA ASP A 153 -6.77 11.96 23.46
C ASP A 153 -5.96 10.65 23.24
N ARG A 154 -6.50 9.74 22.43
CA ARG A 154 -5.92 8.42 22.17
C ARG A 154 -4.97 8.55 20.98
N GLN A 155 -3.72 8.10 21.13
CA GLN A 155 -2.78 8.01 20.02
C GLN A 155 -3.40 7.14 18.92
N GLN A 156 -3.54 7.74 17.74
CA GLN A 156 -4.09 7.08 16.56
C GLN A 156 -3.02 7.13 15.47
N PHE A 157 -2.83 6.02 14.77
CA PHE A 157 -1.94 5.97 13.60
C PHE A 157 -2.76 6.13 12.33
N VAL A 158 -2.26 6.92 11.40
CA VAL A 158 -2.90 7.21 10.11
C VAL A 158 -1.99 6.73 9.00
N GLU A 159 -2.54 5.93 8.09
CA GLU A 159 -1.85 5.45 6.91
C GLU A 159 -2.04 6.45 5.76
N MET A 160 -0.94 6.97 5.23
CA MET A 160 -0.92 7.95 4.15
C MET A 160 -0.20 7.37 2.92
N PRO A 161 -0.72 7.48 1.69
CA PRO A 161 -0.02 7.00 0.51
C PRO A 161 1.27 7.81 0.26
N LEU A 162 2.40 7.12 0.03
CA LEU A 162 3.68 7.76 -0.32
C LEU A 162 3.79 8.04 -1.82
N THR A 163 3.30 7.13 -2.66
CA THR A 163 3.23 7.31 -4.11
C THR A 163 1.89 7.90 -4.52
N LYS A 164 1.91 8.82 -5.49
CA LYS A 164 0.69 9.19 -6.21
C LYS A 164 0.33 8.02 -7.13
N SER A 165 -0.86 7.46 -6.95
CA SER A 165 -1.52 6.71 -8.02
C SER A 165 -1.69 7.56 -9.27
#